data_AF-A0AAD4IB79-F1
#
_entry.id   AF-A0AAD4IB79-F1
#
_cell.length_a   1.000
_cell.length_b   1.000
_cell.length_c   1.000
_cell.angle_alpha   90.00
_cell.angle_beta   90.00
_cell.angle_gamma   90.00
#
_symmetry.space_group_name_H-M   'P 1'
#
loop_
_entity.id
_entity.type
_entity.pdbx_description
1 polymer ?
#
loop_
_entity_poly.entity_id
_entity_poly.type
_entity_poly.pdbx_seq_one_letter_code
_entity_poly.pdbx_strand_id
1 'polypeptide(L)'
;MRRDAPLTAEAQLLAPLWQPEPTTVRSQRQQDKVDKCNEVKHLEYDNDISSLALGFVPFPFTSGGGITYNTMDAPEARRFSTSTVERVGLLKSHDNAAKQRQYGAIPDPSEIESLLGGDGTTEELGTTAGQEAKLLLKYSVPLMGTYLLQYSFSLVTIFVVGHIGTDELGAVSLATMTANITGLAIYEGLATSLDTLCAQAYGSGKKTMVGLHLQRMILFMLAVTIPIGAVWLCSGWILAALVPEKAIAHLAGYYLSLLLAGAPGYAIFEAGKRFTQAQGLFNASLFVLLIATPINIALNYVFVFILDWDLTGAALATVISNNLLPLLLWIYIYFVNPSSLECWGGFTKGAFTNWGPMAKLAIPGIVMVETEWLAFDILTFSTSYLSTAHLAAQSIVMTLAVAIYHVPFSVGVAVSTRLGNLIGAGSLSAARTATKTYILTFLAIGLIDFTFLTACRNILPKAFTSDPEVVSIVATVLPLLAAFQFADSTTALVNALLRGLGKQSIGGWCNLFVYYVIAVPLALFLCFKQDMKLVGLWTGCAVGSSCITITEGIYMKFYNWDKAIDDARERQE
;
A
#
# COMPACT_ATOMS: atom_id res chain seq x y z
N MET A 1 -0.45 -57.38 40.48
CA MET A 1 -1.19 -58.40 41.28
C MET A 1 -1.01 -58.05 42.76
N ARG A 2 -2.12 -58.02 43.53
CA ARG A 2 -2.27 -57.74 44.99
C ARG A 2 -2.03 -56.27 45.39
N ARG A 3 -3.00 -55.43 45.84
CA ARG A 3 -4.19 -55.59 46.73
C ARG A 3 -3.82 -56.14 48.11
N ASP A 4 -3.82 -55.29 49.15
CA ASP A 4 -4.90 -55.21 50.16
C ASP A 4 -4.60 -54.17 51.28
N ALA A 5 -5.68 -53.52 51.76
CA ALA A 5 -5.78 -52.52 52.85
C ALA A 5 -5.78 -53.19 54.26
N PRO A 6 -6.01 -52.53 55.44
CA PRO A 6 -7.16 -51.66 55.81
C PRO A 6 -6.78 -50.37 56.60
N LEU A 7 -7.49 -49.23 56.50
CA LEU A 7 -8.74 -48.80 57.17
C LEU A 7 -8.76 -48.88 58.72
N THR A 8 -8.72 -47.71 59.37
CA THR A 8 -9.38 -47.42 60.66
C THR A 8 -10.10 -46.07 60.58
N ALA A 9 -11.32 -46.06 61.11
CA ALA A 9 -12.35 -45.03 61.01
C ALA A 9 -12.25 -43.96 62.10
N GLU A 10 -12.78 -42.76 61.81
CA GLU A 10 -13.65 -41.92 62.65
C GLU A 10 -14.07 -40.71 61.78
N ALA A 11 -15.27 -40.69 61.18
CA ALA A 11 -16.59 -40.34 61.72
C ALA A 11 -16.90 -38.82 61.66
N GLN A 12 -18.03 -38.51 61.01
CA GLN A 12 -18.81 -37.24 60.99
C GLN A 12 -18.29 -36.14 60.03
N LEU A 13 -19.07 -35.48 59.17
CA LEU A 13 -20.52 -35.37 58.93
C LEU A 13 -20.74 -34.72 57.54
N LEU A 14 -21.82 -35.11 56.86
CA LEU A 14 -22.28 -34.59 55.56
C LEU A 14 -22.89 -33.15 55.68
N ALA A 15 -22.59 -32.32 54.66
CA ALA A 15 -23.25 -31.14 54.03
C ALA A 15 -24.64 -30.62 54.53
N PRO A 16 -25.23 -29.53 53.97
CA PRO A 16 -24.74 -28.24 53.44
C PRO A 16 -25.50 -27.03 54.05
N LEU A 17 -24.95 -25.81 54.12
CA LEU A 17 -25.75 -24.61 54.44
C LEU A 17 -25.32 -23.36 53.67
N TRP A 18 -26.15 -23.00 52.69
CA TRP A 18 -26.35 -21.66 52.15
C TRP A 18 -27.43 -21.00 53.01
N GLN A 19 -27.16 -19.84 53.61
CA GLN A 19 -28.02 -18.64 53.67
C GLN A 19 -27.39 -17.50 54.51
N PRO A 20 -27.82 -16.24 54.29
CA PRO A 20 -26.97 -15.04 54.28
C PRO A 20 -27.18 -14.11 55.49
N GLU A 21 -26.22 -13.23 55.80
CA GLU A 21 -26.41 -12.01 56.63
C GLU A 21 -25.09 -11.20 56.71
N PRO A 22 -25.08 -9.91 57.10
CA PRO A 22 -25.91 -8.79 56.66
C PRO A 22 -25.06 -7.65 56.05
N THR A 23 -25.71 -6.83 55.23
CA THR A 23 -25.23 -5.52 54.75
C THR A 23 -24.95 -4.55 55.89
N THR A 24 -23.72 -4.02 55.95
CA THR A 24 -23.37 -2.62 56.29
C THR A 24 -21.85 -2.45 56.14
N VAL A 25 -21.37 -1.26 55.79
CA VAL A 25 -19.94 -0.89 55.54
C VAL A 25 -19.47 -0.91 54.07
N ARG A 26 -20.32 -0.50 53.11
CA ARG A 26 -19.81 -0.10 51.78
C ARG A 26 -20.39 1.19 51.18
N SER A 27 -21.19 1.95 51.94
CA SER A 27 -21.84 3.19 51.48
C SER A 27 -21.14 4.51 51.87
N GLN A 28 -19.96 4.49 52.49
CA GLN A 28 -19.26 5.73 52.85
C GLN A 28 -18.07 6.11 51.95
N ARG A 29 -17.50 5.17 51.18
CA ARG A 29 -16.41 5.48 50.22
C ARG A 29 -16.90 5.90 48.83
N GLN A 30 -18.20 5.80 48.57
CA GLN A 30 -18.83 6.18 47.30
C GLN A 30 -19.48 7.56 47.35
N GLN A 31 -19.75 8.11 48.54
CA GLN A 31 -20.27 9.48 48.70
C GLN A 31 -19.15 10.54 48.58
N ASP A 32 -17.96 10.28 49.14
CA ASP A 32 -16.81 11.24 49.11
C ASP A 32 -16.17 11.46 47.71
N LYS A 33 -16.51 10.63 46.72
CA LYS A 33 -16.05 10.82 45.33
C LYS A 33 -17.07 11.55 44.45
N VAL A 34 -18.32 11.68 44.91
CA VAL A 34 -19.38 12.38 44.18
C VAL A 34 -19.38 13.89 44.50
N ASP A 35 -18.90 14.29 45.68
CA ASP A 35 -18.86 15.70 46.11
C ASP A 35 -17.61 16.48 45.66
N LYS A 36 -16.68 15.86 44.93
CA LYS A 36 -15.49 16.54 44.36
C LYS A 36 -15.52 16.76 42.84
N CYS A 37 -16.65 16.49 42.21
CA CYS A 37 -16.83 16.64 40.76
C CYS A 37 -17.86 17.72 40.38
N ASN A 38 -18.14 18.67 41.28
CA ASN A 38 -18.98 19.83 41.02
C ASN A 38 -18.21 21.13 41.30
N GLU A 39 -17.22 21.44 40.47
CA GLU A 39 -16.72 22.81 40.34
C GLU A 39 -16.02 22.97 38.98
N VAL A 40 -16.80 23.27 37.94
CA VAL A 40 -16.26 23.82 36.68
C VAL A 40 -17.06 25.09 36.35
N LYS A 41 -16.31 26.19 36.27
CA LYS A 41 -16.77 27.54 35.95
C LYS A 41 -17.44 27.58 34.58
N HIS A 42 -18.62 28.19 34.53
CA HIS A 42 -19.23 28.68 33.29
C HIS A 42 -18.33 29.73 32.62
N LEU A 43 -17.96 29.50 31.37
CA LEU A 43 -17.53 30.52 30.42
C LEU A 43 -18.52 30.48 29.27
N GLU A 44 -19.48 31.41 29.29
CA GLU A 44 -20.36 31.71 28.17
C GLU A 44 -19.54 32.24 27.00
N TYR A 45 -19.70 31.63 25.84
CA TYR A 45 -19.43 32.25 24.54
C TYR A 45 -20.74 32.14 23.74
N ASP A 46 -21.47 33.25 23.67
CA ASP A 46 -22.56 33.43 22.74
C ASP A 46 -22.01 33.33 21.32
N ASN A 47 -22.49 32.37 20.54
CA ASN A 47 -22.40 32.39 19.09
C ASN A 47 -23.74 31.91 18.52
N ASP A 48 -24.50 32.88 18.06
CA ASP A 48 -25.78 32.77 17.39
C ASP A 48 -25.59 32.10 16.01
N ILE A 49 -25.99 30.83 15.86
CA ILE A 49 -25.96 30.08 14.58
C ILE A 49 -27.39 29.88 14.05
N SER A 50 -28.16 30.96 14.06
CA SER A 50 -29.52 30.98 13.52
C SER A 50 -29.59 31.27 12.01
N SER A 51 -28.48 31.18 11.26
CA SER A 51 -28.42 31.59 9.83
C SER A 51 -27.90 30.56 8.82
N LEU A 52 -27.69 29.29 9.19
CA LEU A 52 -27.34 28.22 8.23
C LEU A 52 -28.52 27.27 7.98
N ALA A 53 -29.61 27.82 7.47
CA ALA A 53 -30.60 27.06 6.74
C ALA A 53 -30.12 26.91 5.28
N LEU A 54 -29.59 25.75 4.91
CA LEU A 54 -29.45 25.36 3.51
C LEU A 54 -30.31 24.12 3.26
N GLY A 55 -31.30 24.33 2.39
CA GLY A 55 -32.41 23.44 2.14
C GLY A 55 -32.00 22.13 1.49
N PHE A 56 -32.65 21.08 1.97
CA PHE A 56 -32.82 19.81 1.27
C PHE A 56 -33.47 20.04 -0.10
N VAL A 57 -32.83 19.58 -1.17
CA VAL A 57 -33.46 19.35 -2.47
C VAL A 57 -33.38 17.84 -2.76
N PRO A 58 -34.52 17.12 -2.84
CA PRO A 58 -34.54 15.72 -3.23
C PRO A 58 -34.54 15.60 -4.76
N PHE A 59 -33.65 14.79 -5.32
CA PHE A 59 -33.74 14.36 -6.72
C PHE A 59 -34.51 13.03 -6.82
N PRO A 60 -35.50 12.92 -7.72
CA PRO A 60 -36.31 11.71 -7.82
C PRO A 60 -35.71 10.69 -8.79
N PHE A 61 -35.77 9.43 -8.37
CA PHE A 61 -35.82 8.26 -9.24
C PHE A 61 -37.24 8.17 -9.85
N THR A 62 -37.35 7.95 -11.15
CA THR A 62 -38.55 7.31 -11.73
C THR A 62 -38.13 6.24 -12.72
N SER A 63 -38.62 5.02 -12.46
CA SER A 63 -38.63 3.88 -13.37
C SER A 63 -40.04 3.75 -13.96
N GLY A 64 -40.16 3.39 -15.24
CA GLY A 64 -41.31 2.63 -15.73
C GLY A 64 -41.81 2.95 -17.15
N GLY A 65 -41.54 2.02 -18.08
CA GLY A 65 -42.59 1.45 -18.93
C GLY A 65 -42.86 2.00 -20.34
N GLY A 66 -42.23 1.37 -21.34
CA GLY A 66 -42.94 0.62 -22.40
C GLY A 66 -43.49 1.31 -23.68
N ILE A 67 -43.15 0.68 -24.83
CA ILE A 67 -43.92 0.51 -26.10
C ILE A 67 -43.44 1.27 -27.36
N THR A 68 -42.59 0.56 -28.13
CA THR A 68 -42.50 0.27 -29.59
C THR A 68 -42.69 1.26 -30.76
N TYR A 69 -41.73 1.11 -31.71
CA TYR A 69 -41.68 1.22 -33.19
C TYR A 69 -41.97 2.54 -33.91
N ASN A 70 -40.93 3.15 -34.54
CA ASN A 70 -40.77 3.16 -36.01
C ASN A 70 -39.47 3.84 -36.48
N THR A 71 -39.08 3.46 -37.70
CA THR A 71 -37.90 3.70 -38.53
C THR A 71 -37.68 5.14 -39.03
N MET A 72 -36.41 5.43 -39.42
CA MET A 72 -35.92 6.16 -40.62
C MET A 72 -34.90 7.30 -40.37
N ASP A 73 -33.74 7.12 -41.02
CA ASP A 73 -32.92 8.06 -41.80
C ASP A 73 -32.24 9.30 -41.18
N ALA A 74 -30.92 9.37 -41.44
CA ALA A 74 -30.09 10.59 -41.49
C ALA A 74 -30.58 11.52 -42.63
N PRO A 75 -30.25 12.85 -42.74
CA PRO A 75 -28.88 13.40 -42.63
C PRO A 75 -28.71 14.87 -42.13
N GLU A 76 -27.44 15.25 -41.97
CA GLU A 76 -26.79 16.57 -42.19
C GLU A 76 -27.21 17.87 -41.46
N ALA A 77 -26.21 18.40 -40.74
CA ALA A 77 -25.70 19.78 -40.74
C ALA A 77 -26.67 20.99 -40.75
N ARG A 78 -26.53 21.85 -39.73
CA ARG A 78 -26.57 23.31 -39.93
C ARG A 78 -25.84 24.10 -38.84
N ARG A 79 -24.88 24.90 -39.32
CA ARG A 79 -24.17 26.00 -38.64
C ARG A 79 -25.14 27.11 -38.24
N PHE A 80 -24.79 27.87 -37.18
CA PHE A 80 -25.12 29.29 -37.09
C PHE A 80 -23.84 30.10 -36.93
N SER A 81 -23.70 31.09 -37.80
CA SER A 81 -22.66 32.12 -37.86
C SER A 81 -23.39 33.45 -37.95
N THR A 82 -22.97 34.44 -37.16
CA THR A 82 -23.04 35.85 -37.54
C THR A 82 -21.81 36.58 -37.00
N SER A 83 -21.08 37.16 -37.95
CA SER A 83 -20.01 38.17 -37.87
C SER A 83 -20.59 39.53 -37.40
N THR A 84 -19.86 40.61 -37.07
CA THR A 84 -18.68 41.21 -37.72
C THR A 84 -18.13 42.34 -36.80
N VAL A 85 -16.82 42.33 -36.56
CA VAL A 85 -15.85 43.46 -36.52
C VAL A 85 -16.13 44.71 -35.66
N GLU A 86 -15.28 44.92 -34.64
CA GLU A 86 -14.54 46.19 -34.45
C GLU A 86 -13.40 46.02 -33.42
N ARG A 87 -12.15 45.96 -33.91
CA ARG A 87 -10.97 46.75 -33.46
C ARG A 87 -9.68 46.08 -33.92
N VAL A 88 -9.10 46.68 -34.96
CA VAL A 88 -7.75 46.45 -35.45
C VAL A 88 -6.75 47.18 -34.56
N GLY A 89 -5.60 46.55 -34.34
CA GLY A 89 -4.32 47.25 -34.32
C GLY A 89 -3.59 47.29 -32.97
N LEU A 90 -2.62 46.39 -32.80
CA LEU A 90 -1.20 46.73 -32.61
C LEU A 90 -0.42 45.52 -32.06
N LEU A 91 0.53 45.05 -32.89
CA LEU A 91 1.84 44.47 -32.56
C LEU A 91 2.14 43.23 -33.41
N LYS A 92 2.84 43.48 -34.53
CA LYS A 92 3.79 42.52 -35.10
C LYS A 92 5.08 42.55 -34.26
N SER A 93 5.65 41.34 -34.15
CA SER A 93 7.07 41.01 -33.93
C SER A 93 7.77 41.58 -32.70
N HIS A 94 8.08 40.73 -31.72
CA HIS A 94 9.44 40.19 -31.57
C HIS A 94 9.46 39.10 -30.50
N ASP A 95 10.45 38.21 -30.66
CA ASP A 95 10.89 37.16 -29.75
C ASP A 95 10.61 37.40 -28.27
N ASN A 96 10.14 36.34 -27.60
CA ASN A 96 10.59 35.98 -26.25
C ASN A 96 10.23 34.53 -25.96
N ALA A 97 11.12 33.63 -26.40
CA ALA A 97 11.41 32.43 -25.65
C ALA A 97 11.94 32.85 -24.26
N ALA A 98 11.53 32.13 -23.22
CA ALA A 98 11.89 32.30 -21.81
C ALA A 98 11.13 33.39 -21.02
N LYS A 99 9.96 33.01 -20.49
CA LYS A 99 9.67 32.95 -19.04
C LYS A 99 8.17 32.76 -18.79
N GLN A 100 7.79 31.51 -18.52
CA GLN A 100 6.66 31.21 -17.65
C GLN A 100 7.00 29.95 -16.86
N ARG A 101 7.86 30.11 -15.85
CA ARG A 101 8.00 29.12 -14.78
C ARG A 101 6.83 29.30 -13.83
N GLN A 102 5.81 28.46 -13.99
CA GLN A 102 4.75 28.30 -13.00
C GLN A 102 5.13 27.09 -12.13
N TYR A 103 5.37 27.33 -10.85
CA TYR A 103 5.52 26.26 -9.85
C TYR A 103 4.22 25.44 -9.84
N GLY A 104 4.34 24.12 -10.08
CA GLY A 104 3.20 23.19 -10.04
C GLY A 104 2.69 22.66 -11.40
N ALA A 105 3.40 22.88 -12.50
CA ALA A 105 2.96 22.38 -13.81
C ALA A 105 2.92 20.84 -13.87
N ILE A 106 1.70 20.32 -14.08
CA ILE A 106 1.40 18.99 -14.60
C ILE A 106 2.34 18.74 -15.79
N PRO A 107 2.99 17.56 -15.94
CA PRO A 107 3.77 17.30 -17.14
C PRO A 107 2.85 17.46 -18.34
N ASP A 108 3.23 18.30 -19.30
CA ASP A 108 2.56 18.33 -20.58
C ASP A 108 2.79 16.96 -21.22
N PRO A 109 1.75 16.18 -21.55
CA PRO A 109 1.91 14.87 -22.21
C PRO A 109 2.82 14.96 -23.44
N SER A 110 2.86 16.12 -24.10
CA SER A 110 3.74 16.45 -25.23
C SER A 110 5.25 16.39 -24.91
N GLU A 111 5.68 16.64 -23.67
CA GLU A 111 7.09 16.57 -23.25
C GLU A 111 7.52 15.10 -23.04
N ILE A 112 6.57 14.22 -22.69
CA ILE A 112 6.76 12.77 -22.65
C ILE A 112 6.62 12.18 -24.06
N GLU A 113 5.72 12.70 -24.88
CA GLU A 113 5.47 12.26 -26.26
C GLU A 113 6.59 12.67 -27.22
N SER A 114 7.19 13.85 -27.04
CA SER A 114 8.43 14.26 -27.72
C SER A 114 9.64 13.45 -27.29
N LEU A 115 9.64 12.90 -26.07
CA LEU A 115 10.60 11.88 -25.66
C LEU A 115 10.26 10.50 -26.25
N LEU A 116 9.00 10.22 -26.64
CA LEU A 116 8.53 8.91 -27.15
C LEU A 116 8.48 8.81 -28.68
N GLY A 117 8.83 9.86 -29.41
CA GLY A 117 8.94 9.85 -30.88
C GLY A 117 7.59 9.86 -31.59
N GLY A 118 7.20 11.03 -32.08
CA GLY A 118 6.20 11.16 -33.13
C GLY A 118 6.85 10.98 -34.50
N ASP A 119 6.17 10.28 -35.40
CA ASP A 119 6.53 9.96 -36.79
C ASP A 119 7.54 8.82 -37.01
N GLY A 120 7.00 7.63 -37.34
CA GLY A 120 7.22 6.94 -38.62
C GLY A 120 8.62 6.48 -39.04
N THR A 121 9.67 6.81 -38.31
CA THR A 121 11.04 6.37 -38.53
C THR A 121 11.63 5.88 -37.22
N THR A 122 12.19 4.67 -37.26
CA THR A 122 12.72 3.90 -36.13
C THR A 122 14.02 4.51 -35.60
N GLU A 123 14.00 5.76 -35.14
CA GLU A 123 15.09 6.30 -34.31
C GLU A 123 14.93 5.72 -32.90
N GLU A 124 15.94 4.96 -32.44
CA GLU A 124 15.99 4.55 -31.04
C GLU A 124 15.94 5.81 -30.15
N LEU A 125 15.08 5.82 -29.13
CA LEU A 125 15.08 6.89 -28.15
C LEU A 125 16.48 6.99 -27.53
N GLY A 126 17.09 8.17 -27.62
CA GLY A 126 18.30 8.51 -26.88
C GLY A 126 17.96 9.08 -25.51
N THR A 127 18.70 8.68 -24.47
CA THR A 127 18.59 9.31 -23.14
C THR A 127 19.96 9.51 -22.53
N THR A 128 20.08 10.49 -21.62
CA THR A 128 21.29 10.76 -20.85
C THR A 128 21.08 10.44 -19.38
N ALA A 129 22.15 10.11 -18.65
CA ALA A 129 22.06 9.79 -17.23
C ALA A 129 21.44 10.93 -16.39
N GLY A 130 21.74 12.19 -16.73
CA GLY A 130 21.14 13.35 -16.05
C GLY A 130 19.64 13.50 -16.29
N GLN A 131 19.17 13.20 -17.51
CA GLN A 131 17.73 13.21 -17.83
C GLN A 131 17.00 12.09 -17.11
N GLU A 132 17.53 10.87 -17.12
CA GLU A 132 16.93 9.74 -16.39
C GLU A 132 16.88 9.98 -14.89
N ALA A 133 17.96 10.52 -14.28
CA ALA A 133 17.97 10.84 -12.86
C ALA A 133 16.92 11.92 -12.51
N LYS A 134 16.81 12.98 -13.32
CA LYS A 134 15.81 14.03 -13.13
C LYS A 134 14.38 13.50 -13.28
N LEU A 135 14.14 12.65 -14.27
CA LEU A 135 12.84 12.03 -14.52
C LEU A 135 12.45 11.12 -13.36
N LEU A 136 13.38 10.28 -12.91
CA LEU A 136 13.17 9.37 -11.80
C LEU A 136 12.87 10.13 -10.51
N LEU A 137 13.58 11.22 -10.23
CA LEU A 137 13.30 12.09 -9.08
C LEU A 137 11.88 12.68 -9.17
N LYS A 138 11.49 13.19 -10.35
CA LYS A 138 10.16 13.75 -10.61
C LYS A 138 9.04 12.73 -10.39
N TYR A 139 9.27 11.46 -10.71
CA TYR A 139 8.29 10.38 -10.53
C TYR A 139 8.25 9.84 -9.10
N SER A 140 9.42 9.76 -8.44
CA SER A 140 9.55 9.13 -7.14
C SER A 140 9.02 9.98 -6.00
N VAL A 141 9.24 11.30 -6.03
CA VAL A 141 8.79 12.20 -4.93
C VAL A 141 7.26 12.13 -4.71
N PRO A 142 6.41 12.20 -5.74
CA PRO A 142 4.97 12.03 -5.58
C PRO A 142 4.57 10.63 -5.09
N LEU A 143 5.28 9.59 -5.55
CA LEU A 143 5.02 8.21 -5.11
C LEU A 143 5.38 7.99 -3.65
N MET A 144 6.49 8.57 -3.17
CA MET A 144 6.86 8.51 -1.75
C MET A 144 5.74 9.11 -0.89
N GLY A 145 5.22 10.28 -1.28
CA GLY A 145 4.07 10.88 -0.61
C GLY A 145 2.81 10.01 -0.70
N THR A 146 2.57 9.37 -1.85
CA THR A 146 1.45 8.44 -2.06
C THR A 146 1.53 7.27 -1.08
N TYR A 147 2.63 6.53 -1.03
CA TYR A 147 2.74 5.36 -0.15
C TYR A 147 2.73 5.74 1.33
N LEU A 148 3.36 6.85 1.72
CA LEU A 148 3.32 7.33 3.10
C LEU A 148 1.90 7.74 3.54
N LEU A 149 1.15 8.44 2.69
CA LEU A 149 -0.24 8.80 2.98
C LEU A 149 -1.14 7.57 3.02
N GLN A 150 -0.93 6.60 2.12
CA GLN A 150 -1.69 5.35 2.15
C GLN A 150 -1.39 4.54 3.42
N TYR A 151 -0.12 4.47 3.84
CA TYR A 151 0.27 3.84 5.12
C TYR A 151 -0.34 4.56 6.33
N SER A 152 -0.50 5.90 6.24
CA SER A 152 -1.09 6.69 7.32
C SER A 152 -2.53 6.29 7.68
N PHE A 153 -3.29 5.70 6.75
CA PHE A 153 -4.67 5.22 7.04
C PHE A 153 -4.66 4.17 8.14
N SER A 154 -3.72 3.22 8.04
CA SER A 154 -3.54 2.17 9.05
C SER A 154 -3.09 2.76 10.39
N LEU A 155 -2.17 3.73 10.36
CA LEU A 155 -1.72 4.41 11.58
C LEU A 155 -2.85 5.15 12.27
N VAL A 156 -3.65 5.93 11.52
CA VAL A 156 -4.80 6.67 12.06
C VAL A 156 -5.77 5.73 12.77
N THR A 157 -6.11 4.61 12.13
CA THR A 157 -7.01 3.61 12.74
C THR A 157 -6.41 2.98 13.99
N ILE A 158 -5.12 2.63 13.99
CA ILE A 158 -4.43 2.11 15.18
C ILE A 158 -4.45 3.13 16.31
N PHE A 159 -4.16 4.40 16.03
CA PHE A 159 -4.19 5.47 17.03
C PHE A 159 -5.59 5.65 17.63
N VAL A 160 -6.63 5.68 16.80
CA VAL A 160 -8.00 5.87 17.25
C VAL A 160 -8.48 4.67 18.07
N VAL A 161 -8.23 3.45 17.60
CA VAL A 161 -8.64 2.23 18.31
C VAL A 161 -7.85 2.05 19.62
N GLY A 162 -6.61 2.52 19.67
CA GLY A 162 -5.82 2.54 20.91
C GLY A 162 -6.44 3.38 22.04
N HIS A 163 -7.34 4.31 21.73
CA HIS A 163 -8.09 5.07 22.74
C HIS A 163 -9.41 4.39 23.16
N ILE A 164 -9.86 3.36 22.44
CA ILE A 164 -11.05 2.58 22.81
C ILE A 164 -10.67 1.61 23.94
N GLY A 165 -9.61 0.82 23.73
CA GLY A 165 -9.15 -0.15 24.70
C GLY A 165 -7.99 -1.02 24.19
N THR A 166 -7.37 -1.74 25.13
CA THR A 166 -6.21 -2.62 24.84
C THR A 166 -6.59 -3.84 24.01
N ASP A 167 -7.79 -4.38 24.24
CA ASP A 167 -8.28 -5.60 23.59
C ASP A 167 -8.66 -5.30 22.14
N GLU A 168 -9.31 -4.16 21.90
CA GLU A 168 -9.65 -3.65 20.57
C GLU A 168 -8.39 -3.33 19.78
N LEU A 169 -7.39 -2.70 20.40
CA LEU A 169 -6.11 -2.42 19.77
C LEU A 169 -5.38 -3.70 19.36
N GLY A 170 -5.35 -4.70 20.25
CA GLY A 170 -4.78 -6.01 19.97
C GLY A 170 -5.51 -6.72 18.82
N ALA A 171 -6.84 -6.65 18.82
CA ALA A 171 -7.68 -7.25 17.78
C ALA A 171 -7.48 -6.59 16.41
N VAL A 172 -7.47 -5.25 16.35
CA VAL A 172 -7.22 -4.51 15.09
C VAL A 172 -5.81 -4.76 14.60
N SER A 173 -4.81 -4.78 15.47
CA SER A 173 -3.43 -5.08 15.07
C SER A 173 -3.31 -6.48 14.46
N LEU A 174 -3.90 -7.49 15.10
CA LEU A 174 -3.96 -8.87 14.59
C LEU A 174 -4.73 -8.96 13.26
N ALA A 175 -5.85 -8.25 13.16
CA ALA A 175 -6.68 -8.20 11.97
C ALA A 175 -5.96 -7.52 10.79
N THR A 176 -5.30 -6.38 11.01
CA THR A 176 -4.54 -5.65 9.99
C THR A 176 -3.36 -6.47 9.50
N MET A 177 -2.62 -7.12 10.39
CA MET A 177 -1.53 -8.01 9.99
C MET A 177 -2.06 -9.19 9.16
N THR A 178 -3.18 -9.80 9.58
CA THR A 178 -3.84 -10.86 8.80
C THR A 178 -4.31 -10.36 7.43
N ALA A 179 -4.89 -9.16 7.37
CA ALA A 179 -5.35 -8.52 6.14
C ALA A 179 -4.19 -8.21 5.18
N ASN A 180 -3.03 -7.78 5.71
CA ASN A 180 -1.82 -7.55 4.94
C ASN A 180 -1.36 -8.83 4.23
N ILE A 181 -1.15 -9.92 4.98
CA ILE A 181 -0.66 -11.21 4.44
C ILE A 181 -1.68 -11.88 3.50
N THR A 182 -2.96 -11.84 3.87
CA THR A 182 -3.98 -12.65 3.16
C THR A 182 -4.73 -11.86 2.09
N GLY A 183 -4.46 -10.57 1.91
CA GLY A 183 -5.20 -9.73 0.97
C GLY A 183 -4.43 -8.54 0.41
N LEU A 184 -4.01 -7.59 1.23
CA LEU A 184 -3.45 -6.32 0.73
C LEU A 184 -2.12 -6.53 -0.02
N ALA A 185 -1.21 -7.34 0.50
CA ALA A 185 0.04 -7.68 -0.19
C ALA A 185 -0.21 -8.53 -1.46
N ILE A 186 -1.26 -9.37 -1.47
CA ILE A 186 -1.71 -10.08 -2.68
C ILE A 186 -2.17 -9.09 -3.76
N TYR A 187 -2.99 -8.08 -3.41
CA TYR A 187 -3.41 -7.06 -4.37
C TYR A 187 -2.22 -6.26 -4.91
N GLU A 188 -1.30 -5.85 -4.06
CA GLU A 188 -0.09 -5.16 -4.49
C GLU A 188 0.76 -6.03 -5.41
N GLY A 189 0.97 -7.30 -5.04
CA GLY A 189 1.68 -8.30 -5.82
C GLY A 189 1.05 -8.54 -7.20
N LEU A 190 -0.28 -8.65 -7.27
CA LEU A 190 -1.03 -8.73 -8.53
C LEU A 190 -0.83 -7.47 -9.38
N ALA A 191 -0.94 -6.29 -8.75
CA ALA A 191 -0.80 -4.99 -9.41
C ALA A 191 0.59 -4.80 -10.04
N THR A 192 1.64 -5.41 -9.48
CA THR A 192 3.00 -5.33 -10.05
C THR A 192 3.11 -5.85 -11.48
N SER A 193 2.19 -6.71 -11.93
CA SER A 193 2.18 -7.14 -13.33
C SER A 193 1.77 -6.02 -14.29
N LEU A 194 1.03 -5.02 -13.81
CA LEU A 194 0.71 -3.81 -14.59
C LEU A 194 1.92 -2.89 -14.76
N ASP A 195 2.92 -2.94 -13.86
CA ASP A 195 4.20 -2.24 -14.06
C ASP A 195 4.90 -2.70 -15.34
N THR A 196 4.65 -3.94 -15.77
CA THR A 196 5.12 -4.49 -17.04
C THR A 196 4.13 -4.21 -18.15
N LEU A 197 2.90 -4.70 -18.02
CA LEU A 197 1.95 -4.76 -19.13
C LEU A 197 1.49 -3.38 -19.57
N CYS A 198 1.10 -2.52 -18.62
CA CYS A 198 0.67 -1.16 -18.95
C CYS A 198 1.84 -0.32 -19.44
N ALA A 199 3.00 -0.41 -18.80
CA ALA A 199 4.18 0.36 -19.20
C ALA A 199 4.67 -0.04 -20.60
N GLN A 200 4.82 -1.34 -20.87
CA GLN A 200 5.25 -1.81 -22.19
C GLN A 200 4.22 -1.44 -23.28
N ALA A 201 2.92 -1.59 -23.00
CA ALA A 201 1.86 -1.21 -23.93
C ALA A 201 1.83 0.31 -24.23
N TYR A 202 2.05 1.14 -23.21
CA TYR A 202 2.17 2.58 -23.38
C TYR A 202 3.41 2.94 -24.20
N GLY A 203 4.56 2.36 -23.85
CA GLY A 203 5.84 2.58 -24.54
C GLY A 203 5.83 2.14 -26.00
N SER A 204 5.07 1.09 -26.36
CA SER A 204 4.95 0.63 -27.74
C SER A 204 3.91 1.43 -28.57
N GLY A 205 3.34 2.49 -28.02
CA GLY A 205 2.30 3.30 -28.66
C GLY A 205 0.90 2.66 -28.69
N LYS A 206 0.72 1.44 -28.15
CA LYS A 206 -0.58 0.75 -28.09
C LYS A 206 -1.41 1.26 -26.89
N LYS A 207 -1.68 2.57 -26.83
CA LYS A 207 -2.27 3.26 -25.67
C LYS A 207 -3.58 2.62 -25.18
N THR A 208 -4.47 2.19 -26.05
CA THR A 208 -5.76 1.57 -25.66
C THR A 208 -5.61 0.19 -24.99
N MET A 209 -4.48 -0.51 -25.21
CA MET A 209 -4.19 -1.77 -24.53
C MET A 209 -3.94 -1.56 -23.03
N VAL A 210 -3.49 -0.37 -22.62
CA VAL A 210 -3.31 0.01 -21.22
C VAL A 210 -4.65 -0.07 -20.48
N GLY A 211 -5.72 0.49 -21.05
CA GLY A 211 -7.07 0.41 -20.50
C GLY A 211 -7.63 -1.02 -20.48
N LEU A 212 -7.30 -1.84 -21.48
CA LEU A 212 -7.67 -3.26 -21.50
C LEU A 212 -6.98 -4.06 -20.38
N HIS A 213 -5.69 -3.85 -20.16
CA HIS A 213 -4.95 -4.47 -19.06
C HIS A 213 -5.49 -4.04 -17.70
N LEU A 214 -5.85 -2.76 -17.53
CA LEU A 214 -6.53 -2.27 -16.33
C LEU A 214 -7.84 -3.04 -16.08
N GLN A 215 -8.72 -3.14 -17.09
CA GLN A 215 -10.00 -3.84 -16.94
C GLN A 215 -9.82 -5.33 -16.60
N ARG A 216 -8.89 -6.02 -17.29
CA ARG A 216 -8.56 -7.42 -17.00
C ARG A 216 -8.08 -7.58 -15.56
N MET A 217 -7.21 -6.70 -15.09
CA MET A 217 -6.66 -6.79 -13.75
C MET A 217 -7.72 -6.51 -12.68
N ILE A 218 -8.60 -5.53 -12.88
CA ILE A 218 -9.71 -5.27 -11.96
C ILE A 218 -10.58 -6.54 -11.83
N LEU A 219 -10.98 -7.15 -12.95
CA LEU A 219 -11.79 -8.37 -12.92
C LEU A 219 -11.03 -9.54 -12.25
N PHE A 220 -9.73 -9.67 -12.51
CA PHE A 220 -8.89 -10.70 -11.92
C PHE A 220 -8.75 -10.53 -10.41
N MET A 221 -8.47 -9.31 -9.93
CA MET A 221 -8.40 -9.00 -8.51
C MET A 221 -9.74 -9.21 -7.82
N LEU A 222 -10.86 -8.82 -8.43
CA LEU A 222 -12.20 -9.06 -7.88
C LEU A 222 -12.51 -10.57 -7.78
N ALA A 223 -12.05 -11.37 -8.74
CA ALA A 223 -12.15 -12.83 -8.65
C ALA A 223 -11.28 -13.39 -7.51
N VAL A 224 -10.08 -12.86 -7.31
CA VAL A 224 -9.18 -13.21 -6.18
C VAL A 224 -9.73 -12.73 -4.83
N THR A 225 -10.55 -11.67 -4.80
CA THR A 225 -11.25 -11.24 -3.58
C THR A 225 -12.22 -12.30 -3.06
N ILE A 226 -12.72 -13.23 -3.89
CA ILE A 226 -13.63 -14.30 -3.45
C ILE A 226 -12.95 -15.25 -2.44
N PRO A 227 -11.82 -15.90 -2.76
CA PRO A 227 -11.11 -16.71 -1.76
C PRO A 227 -10.58 -15.90 -0.58
N ILE A 228 -10.12 -14.65 -0.80
CA ILE A 228 -9.71 -13.75 0.31
C ILE A 228 -10.90 -13.52 1.26
N GLY A 229 -12.07 -13.23 0.72
CA GLY A 229 -13.30 -13.02 1.49
C GLY A 229 -13.72 -14.26 2.27
N ALA A 230 -13.58 -15.46 1.69
CA ALA A 230 -13.82 -16.70 2.43
C ALA A 230 -12.89 -16.83 3.65
N VAL A 231 -11.60 -16.52 3.48
CA VAL A 231 -10.63 -16.52 4.60
C VAL A 231 -10.99 -15.47 5.65
N TRP A 232 -11.34 -14.25 5.23
CA TRP A 232 -11.65 -13.15 6.15
C TRP A 232 -12.96 -13.38 6.92
N LEU A 233 -13.98 -13.97 6.29
CA LEU A 233 -15.23 -14.35 6.98
C LEU A 233 -15.02 -15.50 7.98
N CYS A 234 -14.08 -16.42 7.70
CA CYS A 234 -13.72 -17.51 8.61
C CYS A 234 -12.60 -17.15 9.60
N SER A 235 -12.04 -15.94 9.52
CA SER A 235 -10.83 -15.56 10.22
C SER A 235 -10.94 -15.66 11.74
N GLY A 236 -12.10 -15.40 12.34
CA GLY A 236 -12.30 -15.55 13.78
C GLY A 236 -11.99 -16.97 14.27
N TRP A 237 -12.33 -18.00 13.49
CA TRP A 237 -12.03 -19.40 13.81
C TRP A 237 -10.57 -19.75 13.54
N ILE A 238 -10.03 -19.25 12.41
CA ILE A 238 -8.64 -19.48 12.02
C ILE A 238 -7.69 -18.86 13.05
N LEU A 239 -7.91 -17.60 13.41
CA LEU A 239 -7.10 -16.88 14.38
C LEU A 239 -7.24 -17.48 15.78
N ALA A 240 -8.42 -17.95 16.18
CA ALA A 240 -8.62 -18.59 17.48
C ALA A 240 -7.90 -19.96 17.59
N ALA A 241 -7.51 -20.55 16.45
CA ALA A 241 -6.67 -21.75 16.42
C ALA A 241 -5.16 -21.42 16.47
N LEU A 242 -4.76 -20.22 16.05
CA LEU A 242 -3.36 -19.78 15.97
C LEU A 242 -2.91 -19.02 17.23
N VAL A 243 -3.81 -18.23 17.82
CA VAL A 243 -3.50 -17.34 18.95
C VAL A 243 -4.10 -17.89 20.24
N PRO A 244 -3.38 -17.86 21.38
CA PRO A 244 -3.90 -18.36 22.66
C PRO A 244 -5.17 -17.63 23.14
N GLU A 245 -5.24 -16.34 22.87
CA GLU A 245 -6.30 -15.45 23.34
C GLU A 245 -7.49 -15.39 22.38
N LYS A 246 -8.44 -16.31 22.58
CA LYS A 246 -9.58 -16.53 21.68
C LYS A 246 -10.51 -15.31 21.56
N ALA A 247 -10.68 -14.53 22.62
CA ALA A 247 -11.55 -13.34 22.61
C ALA A 247 -11.03 -12.29 21.61
N ILE A 248 -9.74 -11.96 21.69
CA ILE A 248 -9.07 -11.05 20.76
C ILE A 248 -9.11 -11.61 19.33
N ALA A 249 -8.91 -12.91 19.16
CA ALA A 249 -8.99 -13.56 17.85
C ALA A 249 -10.37 -13.45 17.19
N HIS A 250 -11.46 -13.63 17.96
CA HIS A 250 -12.82 -13.44 17.45
C HIS A 250 -13.11 -11.97 17.11
N LEU A 251 -12.61 -11.04 17.92
CA LEU A 251 -12.75 -9.60 17.68
C LEU A 251 -12.00 -9.15 16.42
N ALA A 252 -10.78 -9.68 16.23
CA ALA A 252 -9.99 -9.48 15.01
C ALA A 252 -10.73 -10.04 13.79
N GLY A 253 -11.35 -11.21 13.92
CA GLY A 253 -12.12 -11.82 12.86
C GLY A 253 -13.39 -11.04 12.50
N TYR A 254 -14.05 -10.46 13.50
CA TYR A 254 -15.17 -9.54 13.27
C TYR A 254 -14.71 -8.30 12.48
N TYR A 255 -13.60 -7.68 12.88
CA TYR A 255 -13.03 -6.54 12.17
C TYR A 255 -12.67 -6.87 10.70
N LEU A 256 -12.03 -8.02 10.45
CA LEU A 256 -11.73 -8.52 9.10
C LEU A 256 -12.99 -8.71 8.24
N SER A 257 -14.06 -9.24 8.84
CA SER A 257 -15.33 -9.44 8.12
C SER A 257 -15.94 -8.13 7.62
N LEU A 258 -15.76 -7.03 8.38
CA LEU A 258 -16.19 -5.69 7.98
C LEU A 258 -15.26 -5.12 6.90
N LEU A 259 -13.94 -5.29 7.06
CA LEU A 259 -12.95 -4.83 6.07
C LEU A 259 -13.15 -5.43 4.67
N LEU A 260 -13.78 -6.59 4.56
CA LEU A 260 -14.09 -7.22 3.27
C LEU A 260 -14.87 -6.27 2.34
N ALA A 261 -15.76 -5.43 2.87
CA ALA A 261 -16.49 -4.44 2.09
C ALA A 261 -15.58 -3.35 1.48
N GLY A 262 -14.38 -3.14 2.04
CA GLY A 262 -13.36 -2.21 1.55
C GLY A 262 -12.39 -2.81 0.54
N ALA A 263 -12.27 -4.14 0.49
CA ALA A 263 -11.28 -4.83 -0.34
C ALA A 263 -11.44 -4.57 -1.85
N PRO A 264 -12.65 -4.54 -2.44
CA PRO A 264 -12.83 -4.17 -3.85
C PRO A 264 -12.31 -2.77 -4.17
N GLY A 265 -12.57 -1.79 -3.29
CA GLY A 265 -12.11 -0.42 -3.45
C GLY A 265 -10.59 -0.32 -3.48
N TYR A 266 -9.92 -1.01 -2.55
CA TYR A 266 -8.46 -1.10 -2.50
C TYR A 266 -7.89 -1.71 -3.79
N ALA A 267 -8.42 -2.85 -4.22
CA ALA A 267 -7.99 -3.54 -5.43
C ALA A 267 -8.12 -2.67 -6.70
N ILE A 268 -9.27 -2.01 -6.87
CA ILE A 268 -9.51 -1.12 -8.02
C ILE A 268 -8.56 0.08 -7.98
N PHE A 269 -8.31 0.64 -6.79
CA PHE A 269 -7.36 1.73 -6.63
C PHE A 269 -5.94 1.30 -6.96
N GLU A 270 -5.46 0.15 -6.48
CA GLU A 270 -4.13 -0.37 -6.82
C GLU A 270 -3.95 -0.53 -8.34
N ALA A 271 -4.93 -1.11 -9.03
CA ALA A 271 -4.88 -1.25 -10.49
C ALA A 271 -4.91 0.13 -11.19
N GLY A 272 -5.79 1.03 -10.74
CA GLY A 272 -5.92 2.38 -11.28
C GLY A 272 -4.68 3.25 -11.10
N LYS A 273 -3.99 3.13 -9.96
CA LYS A 273 -2.69 3.78 -9.73
C LYS A 273 -1.68 3.38 -10.80
N ARG A 274 -1.58 2.09 -11.12
CA ARG A 274 -0.65 1.59 -12.15
C ARG A 274 -1.03 2.05 -13.55
N PHE A 275 -2.33 2.20 -13.84
CA PHE A 275 -2.80 2.80 -15.08
C PHE A 275 -2.30 4.23 -15.27
N THR A 276 -2.40 5.10 -14.25
CA THR A 276 -1.90 6.47 -14.35
C THR A 276 -0.37 6.54 -14.34
N GLN A 277 0.28 5.70 -13.55
CA GLN A 277 1.74 5.64 -13.45
C GLN A 277 2.39 5.23 -14.78
N ALA A 278 1.84 4.24 -15.49
CA ALA A 278 2.32 3.80 -16.81
C ALA A 278 2.44 4.96 -17.82
N GLN A 279 1.53 5.93 -17.72
CA GLN A 279 1.45 7.12 -18.56
C GLN A 279 2.34 8.28 -18.08
N GLY A 280 3.07 8.11 -16.98
CA GLY A 280 3.88 9.17 -16.38
C GLY A 280 3.12 10.10 -15.41
N LEU A 281 1.86 9.79 -15.08
CA LEU A 281 1.01 10.59 -14.19
C LEU A 281 1.12 10.15 -12.73
N PHE A 282 2.32 10.26 -12.16
CA PHE A 282 2.61 9.86 -10.78
C PHE A 282 1.94 10.75 -9.71
N ASN A 283 1.54 11.97 -10.07
CA ASN A 283 0.87 12.91 -9.15
C ASN A 283 -0.60 12.55 -8.89
N ALA A 284 -1.24 11.77 -9.76
CA ALA A 284 -2.68 11.49 -9.67
C ALA A 284 -3.05 10.85 -8.34
N SER A 285 -2.34 9.79 -7.97
CA SER A 285 -2.54 9.05 -6.72
C SER A 285 -2.23 9.90 -5.49
N LEU A 286 -1.23 10.77 -5.57
CA LEU A 286 -0.89 11.70 -4.49
C LEU A 286 -2.03 12.68 -4.21
N PHE A 287 -2.59 13.31 -5.25
CA PHE A 287 -3.71 14.25 -5.08
C PHE A 287 -4.95 13.57 -4.50
N VAL A 288 -5.24 12.36 -4.97
CA VAL A 288 -6.33 11.54 -4.40
C VAL A 288 -6.11 11.30 -2.91
N LEU A 289 -4.91 10.90 -2.51
CA LEU A 289 -4.60 10.62 -1.11
C LEU A 289 -4.52 11.88 -0.24
N LEU A 290 -4.10 13.02 -0.77
CA LEU A 290 -4.15 14.31 -0.06
C LEU A 290 -5.58 14.70 0.31
N ILE A 291 -6.57 14.29 -0.47
CA ILE A 291 -7.99 14.51 -0.19
C ILE A 291 -8.55 13.38 0.70
N ALA A 292 -8.20 12.13 0.41
CA ALA A 292 -8.75 10.98 1.11
C ALA A 292 -8.22 10.84 2.55
N THR A 293 -6.97 11.26 2.84
CA THR A 293 -6.38 11.15 4.18
C THR A 293 -7.11 12.01 5.23
N PRO A 294 -7.37 13.32 5.00
CA PRO A 294 -8.18 14.11 5.93
C PRO A 294 -9.59 13.54 6.11
N ILE A 295 -10.21 13.03 5.04
CA ILE A 295 -11.53 12.38 5.12
C ILE A 295 -11.45 11.13 5.99
N ASN A 296 -10.43 10.30 5.82
CA ASN A 296 -10.21 9.11 6.65
C ASN A 296 -10.04 9.48 8.14
N ILE A 297 -9.27 10.51 8.45
CA ILE A 297 -9.10 11.02 9.82
C ILE A 297 -10.44 11.49 10.39
N ALA A 298 -11.19 12.30 9.63
CA ALA A 298 -12.50 12.79 10.05
C ALA A 298 -13.50 11.65 10.26
N LEU A 299 -13.54 10.67 9.37
CA LEU A 299 -14.42 9.49 9.50
C LEU A 299 -14.07 8.65 10.73
N ASN A 300 -12.79 8.38 10.97
CA ASN A 300 -12.36 7.66 12.18
C ASN A 300 -12.78 8.46 13.44
N TYR A 301 -12.56 9.77 13.47
CA TYR A 301 -12.93 10.60 14.60
C TYR A 301 -14.44 10.61 14.86
N VAL A 302 -15.24 10.84 13.81
CA VAL A 302 -16.70 10.91 13.92
C VAL A 302 -17.29 9.56 14.32
N PHE A 303 -16.91 8.48 13.64
CA PHE A 303 -17.51 7.17 13.90
C PHE A 303 -17.11 6.58 15.24
N VAL A 304 -15.89 6.82 15.70
CA VAL A 304 -15.41 6.27 16.97
C VAL A 304 -15.79 7.15 18.15
N PHE A 305 -15.55 8.47 18.10
CA PHE A 305 -15.69 9.34 19.28
C PHE A 305 -16.98 10.15 19.34
N ILE A 306 -17.68 10.37 18.23
CA ILE A 306 -18.94 11.15 18.23
C ILE A 306 -20.15 10.21 18.20
N LEU A 307 -20.09 9.16 17.39
CA LEU A 307 -21.17 8.19 17.25
C LEU A 307 -21.03 6.98 18.18
N ASP A 308 -19.89 6.85 18.88
CA ASP A 308 -19.59 5.75 19.79
C ASP A 308 -19.82 4.36 19.16
N TRP A 309 -19.40 4.18 17.90
CA TRP A 309 -19.49 2.89 17.20
C TRP A 309 -18.28 1.99 17.43
N ASP A 310 -17.35 2.41 18.29
CA ASP A 310 -16.14 1.68 18.70
C ASP A 310 -15.41 1.04 17.50
N LEU A 311 -15.11 -0.25 17.61
CA LEU A 311 -14.40 -1.05 16.61
C LEU A 311 -15.11 -1.07 15.24
N THR A 312 -16.45 -1.10 15.24
CA THR A 312 -17.24 -1.07 14.00
C THR A 312 -17.08 0.27 13.29
N GLY A 313 -17.02 1.37 14.05
CA GLY A 313 -16.75 2.70 13.52
C GLY A 313 -15.39 2.79 12.85
N ALA A 314 -14.35 2.26 13.50
CA ALA A 314 -13.00 2.20 12.94
C ALA A 314 -12.93 1.37 11.64
N ALA A 315 -13.61 0.21 11.60
CA ALA A 315 -13.68 -0.61 10.41
C ALA A 315 -14.40 0.10 9.26
N LEU A 316 -15.55 0.73 9.54
CA LEU A 316 -16.36 1.40 8.54
C LEU A 316 -15.65 2.63 7.97
N ALA A 317 -14.91 3.38 8.78
CA ALA A 317 -14.08 4.49 8.32
C ALA A 317 -13.06 4.00 7.27
N THR A 318 -12.39 2.88 7.52
CA THR A 318 -11.46 2.25 6.57
C THR A 318 -12.17 1.76 5.30
N VAL A 319 -13.33 1.10 5.44
CA VAL A 319 -14.13 0.61 4.30
C VAL A 319 -14.56 1.75 3.38
N ILE A 320 -15.11 2.83 3.94
CA ILE A 320 -15.52 4.00 3.17
C ILE A 320 -14.31 4.65 2.50
N SER A 321 -13.20 4.80 3.23
CA SER A 321 -11.98 5.41 2.70
C SER A 321 -11.42 4.62 1.52
N ASN A 322 -11.34 3.29 1.63
CA ASN A 322 -10.85 2.42 0.55
C ASN A 322 -11.73 2.45 -0.70
N ASN A 323 -13.05 2.53 -0.54
CA ASN A 323 -13.98 2.65 -1.67
C ASN A 323 -14.01 4.07 -2.27
N LEU A 324 -13.65 5.09 -1.50
CA LEU A 324 -13.55 6.46 -1.98
C LEU A 324 -12.33 6.67 -2.89
N LEU A 325 -11.21 5.99 -2.62
CA LEU A 325 -9.97 6.11 -3.41
C LEU A 325 -10.15 5.89 -4.92
N PRO A 326 -10.74 4.79 -5.43
CA PRO A 326 -10.92 4.60 -6.87
C PRO A 326 -11.91 5.60 -7.48
N LEU A 327 -12.92 6.05 -6.72
CA LEU A 327 -13.87 7.08 -7.18
C LEU A 327 -13.17 8.42 -7.38
N LEU A 328 -12.37 8.85 -6.40
CA LEU A 328 -11.57 10.08 -6.51
C LEU A 328 -10.55 10.00 -7.64
N LEU A 329 -9.93 8.84 -7.86
CA LEU A 329 -9.01 8.64 -8.97
C LEU A 329 -9.71 8.76 -10.33
N TRP A 330 -10.92 8.18 -10.46
CA TRP A 330 -11.74 8.34 -11.66
C TRP A 330 -12.14 9.80 -11.89
N ILE A 331 -12.57 10.52 -10.85
CA ILE A 331 -12.88 11.96 -10.91
C ILE A 331 -11.65 12.75 -11.37
N TYR A 332 -10.47 12.46 -10.82
CA TYR A 332 -9.23 13.12 -11.20
C TYR A 332 -8.91 12.91 -12.69
N ILE A 333 -8.98 11.68 -13.18
CA ILE A 333 -8.71 11.36 -14.58
C ILE A 333 -9.72 12.07 -15.50
N TYR A 334 -11.01 12.04 -15.15
CA TYR A 334 -12.05 12.60 -16.02
C TYR A 334 -12.05 14.13 -16.06
N PHE A 335 -11.85 14.80 -14.92
CA PHE A 335 -11.99 16.27 -14.82
C PHE A 335 -10.67 17.04 -14.81
N VAL A 336 -9.58 16.46 -14.30
CA VAL A 336 -8.29 17.17 -14.12
C VAL A 336 -7.30 16.82 -15.23
N ASN A 337 -7.24 15.55 -15.66
CA ASN A 337 -6.35 15.15 -16.76
C ASN A 337 -7.06 14.26 -17.79
N PRO A 338 -7.97 14.83 -18.59
CA PRO A 338 -8.70 14.09 -19.63
C PRO A 338 -7.78 13.44 -20.68
N SER A 339 -6.56 13.95 -20.87
CA SER A 339 -5.58 13.36 -21.80
C SER A 339 -5.26 11.90 -21.47
N SER A 340 -5.35 11.51 -20.20
CA SER A 340 -5.17 10.12 -19.78
C SER A 340 -6.26 9.17 -20.33
N LEU A 341 -7.42 9.70 -20.72
CA LEU A 341 -8.50 8.92 -21.32
C LEU A 341 -8.16 8.42 -22.73
N GLU A 342 -7.11 8.91 -23.39
CA GLU A 342 -6.60 8.32 -24.63
C GLU A 342 -6.20 6.84 -24.43
N CYS A 343 -5.72 6.50 -23.24
CA CYS A 343 -5.40 5.12 -22.86
C CYS A 343 -6.66 4.30 -22.50
N TRP A 344 -7.81 4.95 -22.32
CA TRP A 344 -9.09 4.33 -22.00
C TRP A 344 -9.90 4.06 -23.27
N GLY A 345 -9.69 2.88 -23.87
CA GLY A 345 -10.42 2.42 -25.07
C GLY A 345 -11.89 2.05 -24.85
N GLY A 346 -12.50 2.44 -23.73
CA GLY A 346 -13.86 2.04 -23.33
C GLY A 346 -13.96 0.61 -22.79
N PHE A 347 -15.14 0.24 -22.30
CA PHE A 347 -15.39 -1.11 -21.81
C PHE A 347 -15.46 -2.11 -22.98
N THR A 348 -14.73 -3.21 -22.86
CA THR A 348 -14.68 -4.24 -23.90
C THR A 348 -14.86 -5.63 -23.32
N LYS A 349 -15.53 -6.51 -24.09
CA LYS A 349 -15.66 -7.94 -23.75
C LYS A 349 -14.30 -8.65 -23.70
N GLY A 350 -13.27 -8.08 -24.33
CA GLY A 350 -11.89 -8.58 -24.24
C GLY A 350 -11.32 -8.59 -22.82
N ALA A 351 -11.94 -7.86 -21.88
CA ALA A 351 -11.57 -7.89 -20.47
C ALA A 351 -11.83 -9.25 -19.80
N PHE A 352 -12.78 -10.05 -20.32
CA PHE A 352 -13.13 -11.37 -19.79
C PHE A 352 -12.32 -12.52 -20.42
N THR A 353 -11.42 -12.23 -21.36
CA THR A 353 -10.64 -13.24 -22.07
C THR A 353 -9.13 -12.99 -21.96
N ASN A 354 -8.33 -14.02 -22.23
CA ASN A 354 -6.87 -13.98 -22.25
C ASN A 354 -6.20 -13.52 -20.94
N TRP A 355 -6.59 -14.11 -19.81
CA TRP A 355 -5.96 -13.83 -18.51
C TRP A 355 -4.60 -14.53 -18.32
N GLY A 356 -4.26 -15.50 -19.17
CA GLY A 356 -3.04 -16.32 -19.04
C GLY A 356 -1.74 -15.52 -18.95
N PRO A 357 -1.44 -14.61 -19.91
CA PRO A 357 -0.23 -13.79 -19.88
C PRO A 357 -0.13 -12.90 -18.63
N MET A 358 -1.28 -12.34 -18.20
CA MET A 358 -1.36 -11.54 -16.98
C MET A 358 -1.08 -12.39 -15.74
N ALA A 359 -1.74 -13.54 -15.59
CA ALA A 359 -1.56 -14.44 -14.46
C ALA A 359 -0.11 -14.96 -14.37
N LYS A 360 0.55 -15.23 -15.51
CA LYS A 360 1.94 -15.67 -15.59
C LYS A 360 2.94 -14.65 -15.03
N LEU A 361 2.60 -13.36 -15.04
CA LEU A 361 3.38 -12.29 -14.42
C LEU A 361 2.91 -11.99 -12.99
N ALA A 362 1.60 -12.02 -12.76
CA ALA A 362 0.98 -11.64 -11.50
C ALA A 362 1.24 -12.65 -10.38
N ILE A 363 1.22 -13.96 -10.67
CA ILE A 363 1.49 -14.99 -9.66
C ILE A 363 2.92 -14.86 -9.10
N PRO A 364 3.98 -14.78 -9.93
CA PRO A 364 5.31 -14.47 -9.39
C PRO A 364 5.40 -13.11 -8.69
N GLY A 365 4.65 -12.10 -9.14
CA GLY A 365 4.56 -10.80 -8.47
C GLY A 365 4.04 -10.92 -7.04
N ILE A 366 2.98 -11.73 -6.82
CA ILE A 366 2.50 -12.09 -5.48
C ILE A 366 3.64 -12.75 -4.69
N VAL A 367 4.27 -13.78 -5.24
CA VAL A 367 5.35 -14.51 -4.54
C VAL A 367 6.50 -13.58 -4.16
N MET A 368 6.90 -12.65 -5.04
CA MET A 368 7.96 -11.68 -4.76
C MET A 368 7.66 -10.82 -3.53
N VAL A 369 6.43 -10.32 -3.42
CA VAL A 369 5.98 -9.42 -2.33
C VAL A 369 5.67 -10.22 -1.06
N GLU A 370 4.84 -11.26 -1.16
CA GLU A 370 4.39 -12.06 -0.01
C GLU A 370 5.52 -12.76 0.72
N THR A 371 6.51 -13.28 -0.02
CA THR A 371 7.66 -13.96 0.58
C THR A 371 8.37 -13.06 1.58
N GLU A 372 8.55 -11.79 1.23
CA GLU A 372 9.25 -10.80 2.02
C GLU A 372 8.43 -10.38 3.26
N TRP A 373 7.18 -9.98 3.07
CA TRP A 373 6.29 -9.57 4.16
C TRP A 373 6.08 -10.69 5.18
N LEU A 374 5.75 -11.90 4.71
CA LEU A 374 5.53 -13.04 5.58
C LEU A 374 6.80 -13.44 6.33
N ALA A 375 7.99 -13.31 5.72
CA ALA A 375 9.24 -13.54 6.42
C ALA A 375 9.43 -12.54 7.57
N PHE A 376 9.16 -11.25 7.37
CA PHE A 376 9.25 -10.25 8.44
C PHE A 376 8.24 -10.50 9.57
N ASP A 377 7.02 -10.93 9.24
CA ASP A 377 6.02 -11.28 10.25
C ASP A 377 6.45 -12.50 11.07
N ILE A 378 6.94 -13.57 10.42
CA ILE A 378 7.49 -14.75 11.11
C ILE A 378 8.61 -14.34 12.07
N LEU A 379 9.53 -13.51 11.62
CA LEU A 379 10.65 -13.05 12.43
C LEU A 379 10.18 -12.16 13.59
N THR A 380 9.22 -11.26 13.34
CA THR A 380 8.62 -10.41 14.38
C THR A 380 7.90 -11.25 15.43
N PHE A 381 7.08 -12.22 15.02
CA PHE A 381 6.46 -13.18 15.94
C PHE A 381 7.48 -13.96 16.75
N SER A 382 8.59 -14.34 16.14
CA SER A 382 9.65 -15.07 16.85
C SER A 382 10.24 -14.24 18.00
N THR A 383 10.28 -12.91 17.90
CA THR A 383 10.78 -12.07 19.00
C THR A 383 9.92 -12.09 20.27
N SER A 384 8.65 -12.51 20.17
CA SER A 384 7.77 -12.70 21.34
C SER A 384 8.29 -13.75 22.33
N TYR A 385 9.12 -14.68 21.87
CA TYR A 385 9.75 -15.72 22.70
C TYR A 385 11.02 -15.24 23.44
N LEU A 386 11.51 -14.02 23.18
CA LEU A 386 12.70 -13.46 23.84
C LEU A 386 12.34 -12.78 25.16
N SER A 387 11.65 -11.63 25.08
CA SER A 387 11.07 -10.92 26.22
C SER A 387 10.11 -9.82 25.73
N THR A 388 9.30 -9.28 26.63
CA THR A 388 8.42 -8.14 26.35
C THR A 388 9.17 -6.91 25.83
N ALA A 389 10.37 -6.62 26.39
CA ALA A 389 11.21 -5.52 25.94
C ALA A 389 11.76 -5.73 24.50
N HIS A 390 12.13 -6.96 24.14
CA HIS A 390 12.60 -7.28 22.78
C HIS A 390 11.47 -7.23 21.76
N LEU A 391 10.26 -7.66 22.13
CA LEU A 391 9.08 -7.55 21.28
C LEU A 391 8.70 -6.08 21.02
N ALA A 392 8.70 -5.25 22.07
CA ALA A 392 8.47 -3.81 21.95
C ALA A 392 9.55 -3.14 21.07
N ALA A 393 10.83 -3.50 21.28
CA ALA A 393 11.93 -3.02 20.46
C ALA A 393 11.77 -3.42 18.99
N GLN A 394 11.39 -4.67 18.71
CA GLN A 394 11.17 -5.16 17.35
C GLN A 394 10.04 -4.40 16.66
N SER A 395 8.95 -4.10 17.35
CA SER A 395 7.84 -3.29 16.79
C SER A 395 8.31 -1.89 16.35
N ILE A 396 9.15 -1.24 17.17
CA ILE A 396 9.76 0.06 16.82
C ILE A 396 10.68 -0.08 15.60
N VAL A 397 11.57 -1.11 15.60
CA VAL A 397 12.50 -1.35 14.50
C VAL A 397 11.74 -1.64 13.19
N MET A 398 10.69 -2.44 13.24
CA MET A 398 9.82 -2.73 12.07
C MET A 398 9.10 -1.47 11.57
N THR A 399 8.57 -0.65 12.47
CA THR A 399 7.92 0.62 12.10
C THR A 399 8.90 1.54 11.38
N LEU A 400 10.13 1.67 11.88
CA LEU A 400 11.20 2.41 11.21
C LEU A 400 11.60 1.79 9.87
N ALA A 401 11.68 0.46 9.80
CA ALA A 401 12.06 -0.27 8.60
C ALA A 401 11.03 -0.04 7.47
N VAL A 402 9.73 -0.18 7.76
CA VAL A 402 8.65 0.05 6.79
C VAL A 402 8.61 1.50 6.34
N ALA A 403 8.74 2.46 7.27
CA ALA A 403 8.73 3.88 6.94
C ALA A 403 9.85 4.27 5.97
N ILE A 404 11.05 3.69 6.16
CA ILE A 404 12.20 3.93 5.28
C ILE A 404 12.05 3.17 3.97
N TYR A 405 11.57 1.93 3.98
CA TYR A 405 11.38 1.10 2.79
C TYR A 405 10.46 1.74 1.73
N HIS A 406 9.49 2.56 2.15
CA HIS A 406 8.66 3.31 1.21
C HIS A 406 9.46 4.21 0.26
N VAL A 407 10.68 4.64 0.64
CA VAL A 407 11.57 5.41 -0.23
C VAL A 407 12.08 4.57 -1.41
N PRO A 408 12.89 3.50 -1.21
CA PRO A 408 13.36 2.66 -2.33
C PRO A 408 12.22 1.95 -3.06
N PHE A 409 11.12 1.57 -2.38
CA PHE A 409 9.97 0.96 -3.04
C PHE A 409 9.32 1.90 -4.05
N SER A 410 9.07 3.16 -3.66
CA SER A 410 8.49 4.18 -4.54
C SER A 410 9.36 4.45 -5.77
N VAL A 411 10.67 4.57 -5.55
CA VAL A 411 11.65 4.74 -6.64
C VAL A 411 11.68 3.49 -7.52
N GLY A 412 11.52 2.31 -6.94
CA GLY A 412 11.47 1.02 -7.64
C GLY A 412 10.26 0.91 -8.56
N VAL A 413 9.09 1.40 -8.13
CA VAL A 413 7.91 1.50 -9.00
C VAL A 413 8.22 2.39 -10.20
N ALA A 414 8.75 3.60 -9.97
CA ALA A 414 9.12 4.52 -11.05
C ALA A 414 10.17 3.92 -12.02
N VAL A 415 11.17 3.19 -11.51
CA VAL A 415 12.15 2.45 -12.32
C VAL A 415 11.46 1.39 -13.17
N SER A 416 10.62 0.55 -12.57
CA SER A 416 9.95 -0.54 -13.29
C SER A 416 9.05 0.00 -14.42
N THR A 417 8.32 1.08 -14.16
CA THR A 417 7.48 1.76 -15.15
C THR A 417 8.32 2.38 -16.26
N ARG A 418 9.36 3.17 -15.94
CA ARG A 418 10.19 3.82 -16.95
C ARG A 418 10.94 2.80 -17.79
N LEU A 419 11.49 1.75 -17.18
CA LEU A 419 12.14 0.67 -17.89
C LEU A 419 11.15 -0.08 -18.80
N GLY A 420 9.95 -0.38 -18.29
CA GLY A 420 8.88 -0.99 -19.08
C GLY A 420 8.51 -0.15 -20.31
N ASN A 421 8.40 1.17 -20.15
CA ASN A 421 8.16 2.09 -21.26
C ASN A 421 9.28 2.04 -22.32
N LEU A 422 10.55 2.05 -21.90
CA LEU A 422 11.70 1.99 -22.82
C LEU A 422 11.78 0.65 -23.58
N ILE A 423 11.49 -0.46 -22.89
CA ILE A 423 11.45 -1.79 -23.50
C ILE A 423 10.27 -1.91 -24.48
N GLY A 424 9.10 -1.38 -24.11
CA GLY A 424 7.93 -1.30 -24.99
C GLY A 424 8.20 -0.49 -26.26
N ALA A 425 8.97 0.61 -26.14
CA ALA A 425 9.41 1.44 -27.26
C ALA A 425 10.56 0.81 -28.09
N GLY A 426 11.07 -0.36 -27.69
CA GLY A 426 12.16 -1.03 -28.39
C GLY A 426 13.53 -0.34 -28.28
N SER A 427 13.71 0.58 -27.33
CA SER A 427 14.93 1.41 -27.23
C SER A 427 15.92 0.84 -26.21
N LEU A 428 16.75 -0.12 -26.64
CA LEU A 428 17.70 -0.83 -25.76
C LEU A 428 18.83 0.06 -25.25
N SER A 429 19.35 0.94 -26.11
CA SER A 429 20.44 1.86 -25.75
C SER A 429 20.02 2.78 -24.60
N ALA A 430 18.81 3.33 -24.66
CA ALA A 430 18.23 4.09 -23.55
C ALA A 430 17.97 3.22 -22.32
N ALA A 431 17.38 2.03 -22.47
CA ALA A 431 17.12 1.11 -21.35
C ALA A 431 18.40 0.75 -20.58
N ARG A 432 19.53 0.54 -21.28
CA ARG A 432 20.84 0.27 -20.66
C ARG A 432 21.40 1.49 -19.94
N THR A 433 21.26 2.68 -20.52
CA THR A 433 21.71 3.94 -19.89
C THR A 433 20.89 4.27 -18.65
N ALA A 434 19.58 4.09 -18.73
CA ALA A 434 18.64 4.18 -17.63
C ALA A 434 19.02 3.23 -16.48
N THR A 435 19.23 1.95 -16.78
CA THR A 435 19.61 0.94 -15.78
C THR A 435 20.89 1.30 -15.03
N LYS A 436 21.93 1.79 -15.73
CA LYS A 436 23.18 2.27 -15.09
C LYS A 436 22.91 3.44 -14.14
N THR A 437 22.03 4.35 -14.53
CA THR A 437 21.63 5.49 -13.70
C THR A 437 20.88 5.00 -12.46
N TYR A 438 19.98 4.03 -12.62
CA TYR A 438 19.19 3.47 -11.51
C TYR A 438 20.06 2.78 -10.46
N ILE A 439 21.10 2.04 -10.89
CA ILE A 439 22.08 1.45 -9.97
C ILE A 439 22.72 2.52 -9.08
N LEU A 440 23.20 3.61 -9.67
CA LEU A 440 23.80 4.71 -8.90
C LEU A 440 22.79 5.38 -7.97
N THR A 441 21.56 5.60 -8.42
CA THR A 441 20.49 6.20 -7.61
C THR A 441 20.17 5.34 -6.38
N PHE A 442 20.03 4.03 -6.54
CA PHE A 442 19.71 3.14 -5.42
C PHE A 442 20.88 2.94 -4.46
N LEU A 443 22.12 2.92 -4.95
CA LEU A 443 23.30 2.97 -4.08
C LEU A 443 23.33 4.26 -3.24
N ALA A 444 22.94 5.40 -3.84
CA ALA A 444 22.84 6.66 -3.11
C ALA A 444 21.71 6.65 -2.08
N ILE A 445 20.53 6.13 -2.43
CA ILE A 445 19.40 5.97 -1.50
C ILE A 445 19.81 5.10 -0.32
N GLY A 446 20.34 3.90 -0.58
CA GLY A 446 20.81 2.99 0.47
C GLY A 446 21.87 3.62 1.36
N LEU A 447 22.79 4.41 0.81
CA LEU A 447 23.82 5.11 1.60
C LEU A 447 23.22 6.23 2.48
N ILE A 448 22.21 6.94 1.97
CA ILE A 448 21.47 7.95 2.73
C ILE A 448 20.73 7.28 3.88
N ASP A 449 20.00 6.19 3.61
CA ASP A 449 19.26 5.43 4.62
C ASP A 449 20.20 4.86 5.69
N PHE A 450 21.33 4.29 5.25
CA PHE A 450 22.37 3.78 6.15
C PHE A 450 22.91 4.87 7.08
N THR A 451 23.24 6.03 6.50
CA THR A 451 23.80 7.16 7.23
C THR A 451 22.78 7.74 8.21
N PHE A 452 21.53 7.94 7.76
CA PHE A 452 20.45 8.49 8.57
C PHE A 452 20.15 7.60 9.78
N LEU A 453 19.92 6.30 9.57
CA LEU A 453 19.62 5.36 10.65
C LEU A 453 20.78 5.23 11.65
N THR A 454 22.01 5.19 11.15
CA THR A 454 23.20 5.07 12.02
C THR A 454 23.44 6.35 12.83
N ALA A 455 23.30 7.53 12.20
CA ALA A 455 23.50 8.82 12.85
C ALA A 455 22.40 9.10 13.89
N CYS A 456 21.16 8.76 13.58
CA CYS A 456 20.01 9.00 14.45
C CYS A 456 19.74 7.85 15.45
N ARG A 457 20.66 6.88 15.59
CA ARG A 457 20.45 5.68 16.43
C ARG A 457 20.09 5.94 17.89
N ASN A 458 20.57 7.06 18.45
CA ASN A 458 20.32 7.44 19.85
C ASN A 458 19.11 8.38 20.02
N ILE A 459 18.53 8.85 18.91
CA ILE A 459 17.45 9.85 18.89
C ILE A 459 16.14 9.16 18.51
N LEU A 460 16.14 8.37 17.42
CA LEU A 460 14.94 7.70 16.91
C LEU A 460 14.21 6.86 17.97
N PRO A 461 14.86 6.00 18.78
CA PRO A 461 14.14 5.18 19.75
C PRO A 461 13.37 6.00 20.79
N LYS A 462 13.92 7.16 21.17
CA LYS A 462 13.32 8.06 22.17
C LYS A 462 12.05 8.75 21.67
N ALA A 463 11.82 8.77 20.36
CA ALA A 463 10.58 9.27 19.78
C ALA A 463 9.41 8.28 19.96
N PHE A 464 9.70 6.99 20.19
CA PHE A 464 8.67 5.95 20.31
C PHE A 464 8.40 5.54 21.75
N THR A 465 9.40 5.55 22.62
CA THR A 465 9.23 5.10 24.01
C THR A 465 10.17 5.83 24.98
N SER A 466 9.70 5.95 26.22
CA SER A 466 10.49 6.44 27.36
C SER A 466 11.15 5.33 28.16
N ASP A 467 10.92 4.05 27.82
CA ASP A 467 11.54 2.91 28.50
C ASP A 467 13.03 2.82 28.14
N PRO A 468 13.96 2.98 29.11
CA PRO A 468 15.39 2.95 28.85
C PRO A 468 15.90 1.59 28.36
N GLU A 469 15.26 0.47 28.73
CA GLU A 469 15.65 -0.86 28.27
C GLU A 469 15.36 -0.99 26.77
N VAL A 470 14.13 -0.67 26.36
CA VAL A 470 13.71 -0.73 24.95
C VAL A 470 14.53 0.24 24.10
N VAL A 471 14.76 1.47 24.57
CA VAL A 471 15.61 2.46 23.89
C VAL A 471 17.02 1.91 23.64
N SER A 472 17.61 1.23 24.64
CA SER A 472 18.94 0.65 24.53
C SER A 472 19.00 -0.49 23.51
N ILE A 473 18.00 -1.37 23.50
CA ILE A 473 17.89 -2.48 22.53
C ILE A 473 17.80 -1.92 21.11
N VAL A 474 16.88 -0.99 20.85
CA VAL A 474 16.68 -0.40 19.52
C VAL A 474 17.94 0.35 19.07
N ALA A 475 18.57 1.15 19.93
CA ALA A 475 19.80 1.88 19.61
C ALA A 475 20.97 0.95 19.22
N THR A 476 21.02 -0.25 19.79
CA THR A 476 22.01 -1.29 19.47
C THR A 476 21.75 -1.95 18.12
N VAL A 477 20.48 -2.17 17.78
CA VAL A 477 20.07 -2.85 16.53
C VAL A 477 20.10 -1.91 15.32
N LEU A 478 19.89 -0.60 15.53
CA LEU A 478 19.76 0.39 14.45
C LEU A 478 20.90 0.42 13.41
N PRO A 479 22.20 0.34 13.78
CA PRO A 479 23.27 0.26 12.78
C PRO A 479 23.22 -1.00 11.91
N LEU A 480 22.71 -2.11 12.44
CA LEU A 480 22.50 -3.33 11.66
C LEU A 480 21.26 -3.22 10.78
N LEU A 481 20.18 -2.62 11.27
CA LEU A 481 19.02 -2.26 10.45
C LEU A 481 19.46 -1.35 9.29
N ALA A 482 20.34 -0.41 9.53
CA ALA A 482 20.92 0.47 8.52
C ALA A 482 21.65 -0.33 7.41
N ALA A 483 22.44 -1.33 7.79
CA ALA A 483 23.10 -2.23 6.85
C ALA A 483 22.10 -3.08 6.05
N PHE A 484 21.04 -3.58 6.72
CA PHE A 484 19.93 -4.26 6.06
C PHE A 484 19.25 -3.35 5.03
N GLN A 485 18.88 -2.11 5.40
CA GLN A 485 18.22 -1.15 4.51
C GLN A 485 19.06 -0.81 3.28
N PHE A 486 20.39 -0.76 3.43
CA PHE A 486 21.28 -0.62 2.28
C PHE A 486 21.11 -1.78 1.29
N ALA A 487 21.16 -3.03 1.78
CA ALA A 487 20.98 -4.22 0.94
C ALA A 487 19.55 -4.37 0.41
N ASP A 488 18.57 -3.91 1.17
CA ASP A 488 17.16 -3.96 0.83
C ASP A 488 16.83 -2.96 -0.28
N SER A 489 17.43 -1.76 -0.24
CA SER A 489 17.30 -0.80 -1.34
C SER A 489 17.84 -1.37 -2.67
N THR A 490 18.99 -2.06 -2.66
CA THR A 490 19.50 -2.72 -3.86
C THR A 490 18.63 -3.90 -4.29
N THR A 491 17.98 -4.59 -3.35
CA THR A 491 16.99 -5.66 -3.63
C THR A 491 15.75 -5.10 -4.31
N ALA A 492 15.24 -3.97 -3.82
CA ALA A 492 14.12 -3.25 -4.44
C ALA A 492 14.43 -2.83 -5.88
N LEU A 493 15.69 -2.45 -6.18
CA LEU A 493 16.12 -2.16 -7.55
C LEU A 493 16.07 -3.40 -8.45
N VAL A 494 16.72 -4.50 -8.07
CA VAL A 494 16.76 -5.70 -8.94
C VAL A 494 15.36 -6.26 -9.18
N ASN A 495 14.51 -6.26 -8.15
CA ASN A 495 13.09 -6.60 -8.26
C ASN A 495 12.36 -5.66 -9.24
N ALA A 496 12.61 -4.35 -9.18
CA ALA A 496 12.03 -3.37 -10.10
C ALA A 496 12.50 -3.57 -11.54
N LEU A 497 13.78 -3.88 -11.76
CA LEU A 497 14.31 -4.18 -13.10
C LEU A 497 13.66 -5.44 -13.68
N LEU A 498 13.54 -6.51 -12.89
CA LEU A 498 12.86 -7.74 -13.31
C LEU A 498 11.39 -7.49 -13.65
N ARG A 499 10.68 -6.66 -12.87
CA ARG A 499 9.32 -6.22 -13.20
C ARG A 499 9.28 -5.45 -14.52
N GLY A 500 10.15 -4.48 -14.73
CA GLY A 500 10.19 -3.71 -15.99
C GLY A 500 10.45 -4.59 -17.23
N LEU A 501 11.23 -5.66 -17.08
CA LEU A 501 11.51 -6.64 -18.15
C LEU A 501 10.43 -7.74 -18.31
N GLY A 502 9.48 -7.84 -17.37
CA GLY A 502 8.51 -8.93 -17.34
C GLY A 502 9.11 -10.29 -16.97
N LYS A 503 10.13 -10.28 -16.10
CA LYS A 503 10.86 -11.46 -15.58
C LYS A 503 10.63 -11.70 -14.09
N GLN A 504 9.46 -11.32 -13.58
CA GLN A 504 9.05 -11.53 -12.19
C GLN A 504 9.13 -13.00 -11.74
N SER A 505 8.97 -13.96 -12.66
CA SER A 505 9.14 -15.40 -12.32
C SER A 505 10.50 -15.69 -11.69
N ILE A 506 11.57 -15.10 -12.23
CA ILE A 506 12.93 -15.30 -11.69
C ILE A 506 13.03 -14.71 -10.28
N GLY A 507 12.53 -13.49 -10.09
CA GLY A 507 12.57 -12.83 -8.79
C GLY A 507 11.70 -13.52 -7.75
N GLY A 508 10.51 -13.99 -8.12
CA GLY A 508 9.60 -14.69 -7.21
C GLY A 508 10.23 -15.97 -6.67
N TRP A 509 10.77 -16.82 -7.54
CA TRP A 509 11.43 -18.06 -7.10
C TRP A 509 12.74 -17.79 -6.35
N CYS A 510 13.50 -16.77 -6.75
CA CYS A 510 14.72 -16.36 -6.05
C CYS A 510 14.41 -15.87 -4.63
N ASN A 511 13.47 -14.94 -4.48
CA ASN A 511 13.03 -14.45 -3.18
C ASN A 511 12.54 -15.60 -2.30
N LEU A 512 11.66 -16.46 -2.83
CA LEU A 512 11.11 -17.59 -2.06
C LEU A 512 12.22 -18.49 -1.53
N PHE A 513 13.19 -18.83 -2.37
CA PHE A 513 14.32 -19.65 -1.95
C PHE A 513 15.19 -18.93 -0.92
N VAL A 514 15.61 -17.69 -1.19
CA VAL A 514 16.55 -16.99 -0.33
C VAL A 514 15.93 -16.68 1.04
N TYR A 515 14.69 -16.18 1.08
CA TYR A 515 14.05 -15.86 2.37
C TYR A 515 13.81 -17.10 3.23
N TYR A 516 13.27 -18.18 2.66
CA TYR A 516 12.86 -19.34 3.47
C TYR A 516 13.94 -20.42 3.65
N VAL A 517 14.93 -20.50 2.75
CA VAL A 517 16.02 -21.48 2.87
C VAL A 517 17.26 -20.86 3.53
N ILE A 518 17.48 -19.55 3.37
CA ILE A 518 18.68 -18.88 3.87
C ILE A 518 18.34 -17.89 4.99
N ALA A 519 17.56 -16.84 4.69
CA ALA A 519 17.42 -15.68 5.57
C ALA A 519 16.72 -16.02 6.89
N VAL A 520 15.52 -16.62 6.84
CA VAL A 520 14.72 -16.97 8.02
C VAL A 520 15.43 -18.03 8.88
N PRO A 521 15.93 -19.16 8.34
CA PRO A 521 16.66 -20.13 9.15
C PRO A 521 17.92 -19.54 9.81
N LEU A 522 18.68 -18.71 9.07
CA LEU A 522 19.87 -18.05 9.61
C LEU A 522 19.50 -17.04 10.71
N ALA A 523 18.47 -16.22 10.49
CA ALA A 523 17.96 -15.25 11.46
C ALA A 523 17.55 -15.94 12.77
N LEU A 524 16.77 -17.03 12.69
CA LEU A 524 16.33 -17.77 13.87
C LEU A 524 17.49 -18.48 14.57
N PHE A 525 18.44 -19.06 13.81
CA PHE A 525 19.63 -19.69 14.38
C PHE A 525 20.49 -18.69 15.16
N LEU A 526 20.78 -17.52 14.57
CA LEU A 526 21.57 -16.48 15.23
C LEU A 526 20.83 -15.86 16.42
N CYS A 527 19.52 -15.66 16.29
CA CYS A 527 18.68 -15.11 17.35
C CYS A 527 18.67 -16.00 18.60
N PHE A 528 18.34 -17.29 18.46
CA PHE A 528 18.10 -18.17 19.61
C PHE A 528 19.28 -19.03 20.01
N LYS A 529 20.02 -19.62 19.05
CA LYS A 529 21.10 -20.57 19.39
C LYS A 529 22.41 -19.87 19.70
N GLN A 530 22.70 -18.75 19.03
CA GLN A 530 23.87 -17.93 19.33
C GLN A 530 23.57 -16.79 20.33
N ASP A 531 22.33 -16.72 20.84
CA ASP A 531 21.84 -15.68 21.77
C ASP A 531 22.17 -14.24 21.31
N MET A 532 22.17 -14.00 19.98
CA MET A 532 22.35 -12.65 19.43
C MET A 532 21.04 -11.85 19.40
N LYS A 533 19.92 -12.44 19.83
CA LYS A 533 18.61 -11.80 19.95
C LYS A 533 18.23 -11.05 18.66
N LEU A 534 17.75 -9.80 18.75
CA LEU A 534 17.39 -8.98 17.59
C LEU A 534 18.57 -8.74 16.63
N VAL A 535 19.80 -8.67 17.11
CA VAL A 535 20.99 -8.51 16.24
C VAL A 535 21.14 -9.75 15.35
N GLY A 536 20.93 -10.95 15.88
CA GLY A 536 20.96 -12.18 15.09
C GLY A 536 19.87 -12.22 14.01
N LEU A 537 18.65 -11.79 14.38
CA LEU A 537 17.51 -11.75 13.48
C LEU A 537 17.77 -10.84 12.26
N TRP A 538 18.14 -9.58 12.50
CA TRP A 538 18.41 -8.62 11.43
C TRP A 538 19.67 -8.95 10.62
N THR A 539 20.62 -9.70 11.19
CA THR A 539 21.79 -10.21 10.44
C THR A 539 21.35 -11.21 9.39
N GLY A 540 20.43 -12.12 9.74
CA GLY A 540 19.86 -13.06 8.77
C GLY A 540 19.12 -12.35 7.63
N CYS A 541 18.34 -11.31 7.94
CA CYS A 541 17.69 -10.48 6.91
C CYS A 541 18.71 -9.80 6.00
N ALA A 542 19.75 -9.15 6.56
CA ALA A 542 20.77 -8.45 5.78
C ALA A 542 21.52 -9.40 4.82
N VAL A 543 21.85 -10.61 5.29
CA VAL A 543 22.45 -11.66 4.45
C VAL A 543 21.49 -12.10 3.35
N GLY A 544 20.21 -12.32 3.69
CA GLY A 544 19.16 -12.67 2.74
C GLY A 544 19.03 -11.67 1.59
N SER A 545 18.79 -10.39 1.90
CA SER A 545 18.66 -9.32 0.89
C SER A 545 19.93 -9.17 0.06
N SER A 546 21.11 -9.33 0.68
CA SER A 546 22.38 -9.32 -0.06
C SER A 546 22.47 -10.49 -1.06
N CYS A 547 22.05 -11.69 -0.66
CA CYS A 547 22.00 -12.85 -1.55
C CYS A 547 21.03 -12.66 -2.72
N ILE A 548 19.86 -12.05 -2.50
CA ILE A 548 18.90 -11.71 -3.57
C ILE A 548 19.54 -10.73 -4.55
N THR A 549 20.08 -9.61 -4.04
CA THR A 549 20.74 -8.59 -4.85
C THR A 549 21.85 -9.19 -5.72
N ILE A 550 22.70 -10.05 -5.16
CA ILE A 550 23.79 -10.69 -5.90
C ILE A 550 23.23 -11.64 -6.96
N THR A 551 22.28 -12.50 -6.61
CA THR A 551 21.75 -13.54 -7.51
C THR A 551 21.01 -12.92 -8.69
N GLU A 552 20.08 -12.01 -8.42
CA GLU A 552 19.32 -11.31 -9.46
C GLU A 552 20.20 -10.34 -10.25
N GLY A 553 21.16 -9.67 -9.59
CA GLY A 553 22.14 -8.81 -10.26
C GLY A 553 23.02 -9.57 -11.24
N ILE A 554 23.47 -10.78 -10.90
CA ILE A 554 24.20 -11.69 -11.81
C ILE A 554 23.31 -12.07 -12.98
N TYR A 555 22.05 -12.48 -12.72
CA TYR A 555 21.10 -12.79 -13.79
C TYR A 555 20.94 -11.61 -14.76
N MET A 556 20.73 -10.40 -14.24
CA MET A 556 20.57 -9.18 -15.02
C MET A 556 21.81 -8.83 -15.86
N LYS A 557 23.01 -9.12 -15.36
CA LYS A 557 24.26 -8.91 -16.09
C LYS A 557 24.40 -9.81 -17.31
N PHE A 558 23.91 -11.05 -17.23
CA PHE A 558 23.99 -12.03 -18.32
C PHE A 558 22.73 -12.12 -19.18
N TYR A 559 21.66 -11.43 -18.78
CA TYR A 559 20.40 -11.47 -19.49
C TYR A 559 20.51 -10.84 -20.88
N ASN A 560 19.94 -11.51 -21.89
CA ASN A 560 19.88 -10.99 -23.25
C ASN A 560 18.78 -9.92 -23.36
N TRP A 561 19.20 -8.66 -23.51
CA TRP A 561 18.29 -7.52 -23.60
C TRP A 561 17.45 -7.50 -24.88
N ASP A 562 17.96 -8.03 -25.99
CA ASP A 562 17.19 -8.13 -27.24
C ASP A 562 15.96 -9.01 -27.06
N LYS A 563 16.13 -10.13 -26.31
CA LYS A 563 15.02 -11.02 -25.95
C LYS A 563 13.95 -10.31 -25.11
N ALA A 564 14.28 -9.29 -24.33
CA ALA A 564 13.26 -8.54 -23.58
C ALA A 564 12.32 -7.75 -24.50
N ILE A 565 12.79 -7.27 -25.65
CA ILE A 565 11.92 -6.62 -26.64
C ILE A 565 11.02 -7.64 -27.31
N ASP A 566 11.58 -8.78 -27.73
CA ASP A 566 10.79 -9.86 -28.36
C ASP A 566 9.69 -10.35 -27.42
N ASP A 567 10.04 -10.63 -26.16
CA ASP A 567 9.07 -11.02 -25.14
C ASP A 567 8.03 -9.92 -24.87
N ALA A 568 8.41 -8.64 -24.95
CA ALA A 568 7.47 -7.53 -24.78
C ALA A 568 6.50 -7.41 -25.96
N ARG A 569 6.97 -7.66 -27.19
CA ARG A 569 6.11 -7.68 -28.39
C ARG A 569 5.12 -8.84 -28.35
N GLU A 570 5.57 -10.04 -28.00
CA GLU A 570 4.71 -11.24 -27.91
C GLU A 570 3.58 -11.06 -26.89
N ARG A 571 3.82 -10.34 -25.78
CA ARG A 571 2.78 -10.06 -24.77
C ARG A 571 1.69 -9.09 -25.26
N GLN A 572 1.94 -8.36 -26.35
CA GLN A 572 1.05 -7.34 -26.89
C GLN A 572 0.32 -7.78 -28.16
N GLU A 573 0.60 -8.99 -28.63
CA GLU A 573 -0.16 -9.71 -29.67
C GLU A 573 -1.27 -10.56 -29.01
#